data_AF-A0A3M1BWH7-F1
#
_entry.id   AF-A0A3M1BWH7-F1
#
_cell.length_a   1.000
_cell.length_b   1.000
_cell.length_c   1.000
_cell.angle_alpha   90.00
_cell.angle_beta   90.00
_cell.angle_gamma   90.00
#
_symmetry.space_group_name_H-M   'P 1'
#
loop_
_entity.id
_entity.type
_entity.pdbx_description
1 polymer ?
#
loop_
_entity_poly.entity_id
_entity_poly.type
_entity_poly.pdbx_seq_one_letter_code
_entity_poly.pdbx_strand_id
1 'polypeptide(L)'
;MATRPVKMTGITDPSLIDQGKSNLFFFGNFYKMDMETYRKYLHKVLLNDELLDNSIVNDLYFLGRTLGNKYRRLRITYNIFMIGMVLTVIAFGITLLMD
;
A
#
# COMPACT_ATOMS: atom_id res chain seq x y z
N MET A 1 -2.45 -2.25 19.78
CA MET A 1 -2.67 -1.23 18.74
C MET A 1 -1.83 -1.60 17.51
N ALA A 2 -2.31 -2.46 16.62
CA ALA A 2 -1.52 -2.93 15.45
C ALA A 2 -2.36 -3.23 14.18
N THR A 3 -3.70 -3.11 14.27
CA THR A 3 -4.64 -3.45 13.19
C THR A 3 -5.49 -2.28 12.72
N ARG A 4 -5.39 -1.10 13.35
CA ARG A 4 -6.16 0.07 12.92
C ARG A 4 -5.51 0.66 11.67
N PRO A 5 -6.21 0.69 10.52
CA PRO A 5 -5.67 1.31 9.31
C PRO A 5 -5.38 2.79 9.56
N VAL A 6 -4.31 3.29 8.95
CA VAL A 6 -3.94 4.70 9.01
C VAL A 6 -5.12 5.53 8.49
N LYS A 7 -5.53 6.54 9.26
CA LYS A 7 -6.65 7.40 8.89
C LYS A 7 -6.25 8.25 7.68
N MET A 8 -6.87 8.00 6.54
CA MET A 8 -6.71 8.79 5.32
C MET A 8 -7.80 9.85 5.26
N THR A 9 -7.42 11.11 5.10
CA THR A 9 -8.38 12.23 5.02
C THR A 9 -9.18 12.18 3.71
N GLY A 10 -8.54 11.79 2.61
CA GLY A 10 -9.13 11.71 1.26
C GLY A 10 -9.26 13.05 0.54
N ILE A 11 -9.01 14.14 1.26
CA ILE A 11 -8.95 15.50 0.75
C ILE A 11 -7.71 16.12 1.38
N THR A 12 -6.92 16.79 0.54
CA THR A 12 -5.73 17.53 0.91
C THR A 12 -6.06 19.01 0.94
N ASP A 13 -5.54 19.72 1.94
CA ASP A 13 -5.61 21.17 1.98
C ASP A 13 -4.78 21.78 0.83
N PRO A 14 -5.38 22.66 0.00
CA PRO A 14 -4.68 23.36 -1.08
C PRO A 14 -3.35 24.00 -0.66
N SER A 15 -3.27 24.54 0.56
CA SER A 15 -2.07 25.18 1.08
C SER A 15 -0.90 24.20 1.28
N LEU A 16 -1.19 22.92 1.55
CA LEU A 16 -0.17 21.86 1.66
C LEU A 16 0.34 21.41 0.29
N ILE A 17 -0.48 21.55 -0.74
CA ILE A 17 -0.10 21.26 -2.13
C ILE A 17 0.89 22.33 -2.61
N ASP A 18 0.56 23.60 -2.38
CA ASP A 18 1.42 24.73 -2.76
C ASP A 18 2.77 24.72 -1.99
N GLN A 19 2.83 24.10 -0.80
CA GLN A 19 4.05 23.90 -0.02
C GLN A 19 4.83 22.63 -0.37
N GLY A 20 4.36 21.81 -1.30
CA GLY A 20 4.97 20.50 -1.63
C GLY A 20 4.94 19.47 -0.51
N LYS A 21 4.17 19.74 0.56
CA LYS A 21 4.03 18.84 1.72
C LYS A 21 2.97 17.78 1.52
N SER A 22 2.17 17.87 0.47
CA SER A 22 1.19 16.86 0.10
C SER A 22 1.37 16.36 -1.32
N ASN A 23 1.17 15.06 -1.47
CA ASN A 23 1.36 14.32 -2.71
C ASN A 23 0.01 13.95 -3.32
N LEU A 24 -0.35 14.56 -4.45
CA LEU A 24 -1.59 14.26 -5.19
C LEU A 24 -1.55 12.95 -5.99
N PHE A 25 -0.39 12.30 -6.09
CA PHE A 25 -0.26 10.98 -6.72
C PHE A 25 -0.66 9.87 -5.74
N PHE A 26 -0.61 10.13 -4.43
CA PHE A 26 -1.03 9.17 -3.42
C PHE A 26 -2.57 9.16 -3.26
N PHE A 27 -3.21 8.02 -3.54
CA PHE A 27 -4.68 7.88 -3.52
C PHE A 27 -5.34 8.33 -2.21
N GLY A 28 -4.68 8.13 -1.07
CA GLY A 28 -5.22 8.49 0.25
C GLY A 28 -5.41 9.99 0.45
N ASN A 29 -4.79 10.81 -0.40
CA ASN A 29 -4.82 12.26 -0.34
C ASN A 29 -5.92 12.89 -1.20
N PHE A 30 -6.51 12.14 -2.14
CA PHE A 30 -7.48 12.69 -3.10
C PHE A 30 -8.75 11.86 -3.35
N TYR A 31 -8.92 10.65 -2.79
CA TYR A 31 -10.07 9.78 -3.13
C TYR A 31 -11.48 10.35 -2.82
N LYS A 32 -11.58 11.47 -2.09
CA LYS A 32 -12.83 12.19 -1.82
C LYS A 32 -12.92 13.54 -2.54
N MET A 33 -11.92 13.91 -3.34
CA MET A 33 -11.95 15.12 -4.15
C MET A 33 -12.84 14.90 -5.38
N ASP A 34 -13.53 15.96 -5.81
CA ASP A 34 -14.14 15.97 -7.14
C ASP A 34 -13.07 16.11 -8.23
N MET A 35 -13.44 15.69 -9.45
CA MET A 35 -12.51 15.64 -10.59
C MET A 35 -12.00 17.03 -11.02
N GLU A 36 -12.81 18.08 -10.87
CA GLU A 36 -12.42 19.42 -11.29
C GLU A 36 -11.35 19.99 -10.35
N THR A 37 -11.58 19.86 -9.04
CA THR A 37 -10.64 20.24 -7.99
C THR A 37 -9.34 19.43 -8.11
N TYR A 38 -9.44 18.11 -8.29
CA TYR A 38 -8.27 17.26 -8.49
C TYR A 38 -7.45 17.69 -9.70
N ARG A 39 -8.10 17.88 -10.87
CA ARG A 39 -7.43 18.30 -12.11
C ARG A 39 -6.73 19.65 -11.94
N LYS A 40 -7.39 20.63 -11.30
CA LYS A 40 -6.84 21.96 -11.05
C LYS A 40 -5.53 21.89 -10.24
N TYR A 41 -5.52 21.13 -9.15
CA TYR A 41 -4.31 21.04 -8.31
C TYR A 41 -3.24 20.14 -8.92
N LEU A 42 -3.61 19.06 -9.60
CA LEU A 42 -2.66 18.21 -10.31
C LEU A 42 -1.93 19.00 -11.38
N HIS A 43 -2.64 19.86 -12.13
CA HIS A 43 -2.02 20.70 -13.14
C HIS A 43 -1.01 21.70 -12.55
N LYS A 44 -1.25 22.21 -11.34
CA LYS A 44 -0.26 23.05 -10.64
C LYS A 44 1.00 22.28 -10.29
N VAL A 45 0.87 21.05 -9.79
CA VAL A 45 2.01 20.19 -9.46
C VAL A 45 2.82 19.84 -10.72
N LEU A 46 2.14 19.57 -11.83
CA LEU A 46 2.78 19.28 -13.11
C LEU A 46 3.56 20.47 -13.71
N LEU A 47 3.24 21.70 -13.33
CA LEU A 47 3.95 22.91 -13.80
C LEU A 47 5.21 23.23 -12.98
N ASN A 48 5.48 22.48 -11.91
CA ASN A 48 6.64 22.66 -11.05
C ASN A 48 7.43 21.35 -10.96
N ASP A 49 8.54 21.28 -11.70
CA ASP A 49 9.38 20.08 -11.82
C ASP A 49 9.86 19.54 -10.46
N GLU A 50 10.22 20.42 -9.53
CA GLU A 50 10.66 20.01 -8.19
C GLU A 50 9.53 19.37 -7.38
N LEU A 51 8.32 19.92 -7.46
CA LEU A 51 7.15 19.33 -6.80
C LEU A 51 6.74 18.01 -7.44
N LEU A 52 6.85 17.91 -8.76
CA LEU A 52 6.54 16.71 -9.52
C LEU A 52 7.50 15.57 -9.16
N ASP A 53 8.81 15.81 -9.24
CA ASP A 53 9.85 14.82 -8.94
C ASP A 53 9.72 14.30 -7.50
N ASN A 54 9.60 15.20 -6.53
CA ASN A 54 9.43 14.83 -5.14
C ASN A 54 8.14 14.01 -4.92
N SER A 55 7.05 14.36 -5.59
CA SER A 55 5.79 13.65 -5.44
C SER A 55 5.84 12.23 -6.00
N ILE A 56 6.40 12.05 -7.19
CA ILE A 56 6.51 10.74 -7.84
C ILE A 56 7.46 9.82 -7.05
N VAL A 57 8.64 10.33 -6.67
CA VAL A 57 9.63 9.54 -5.92
C VAL A 57 9.06 9.07 -4.59
N ASN A 58 8.41 9.96 -3.84
CA ASN A 58 7.81 9.61 -2.56
C ASN A 58 6.70 8.57 -2.72
N ASP A 59 5.79 8.74 -3.68
CA ASP A 59 4.69 7.79 -3.90
C ASP A 59 5.23 6.37 -4.19
N LEU A 60 6.13 6.26 -5.17
CA LEU A 60 6.72 4.98 -5.57
C LEU A 60 7.49 4.31 -4.43
N TYR A 61 8.29 5.07 -3.66
CA TYR A 61 9.06 4.54 -2.54
C TYR A 61 8.16 3.97 -1.44
N PHE A 62 7.16 4.73 -0.99
CA PHE A 62 6.24 4.28 0.07
C PHE A 62 5.33 3.15 -0.40
N LEU A 63 4.91 3.17 -1.67
CA LEU A 63 4.17 2.08 -2.30
C LEU A 63 4.98 0.78 -2.26
N GLY A 64 6.22 0.82 -2.76
CA GLY A 64 7.12 -0.35 -2.77
C GLY A 64 7.40 -0.88 -1.37
N ARG A 65 7.70 0.00 -0.41
CA ARG A 65 7.94 -0.38 0.99
C ARG A 65 6.73 -1.08 1.63
N THR A 66 5.53 -0.53 1.43
CA THR A 66 4.30 -1.10 1.99
C THR A 66 3.97 -2.44 1.35
N LEU A 67 4.19 -2.54 0.05
CA LEU A 67 3.96 -3.76 -0.71
C LEU A 67 4.91 -4.88 -0.26
N GLY A 68 6.21 -4.59 -0.09
CA GLY A 68 7.18 -5.54 0.46
C GLY A 68 6.78 -6.07 1.84
N ASN A 69 6.26 -5.20 2.72
CA ASN A 69 5.76 -5.60 4.03
C ASN A 69 4.53 -6.53 3.94
N LYS A 70 3.60 -6.26 3.01
CA LYS A 70 2.42 -7.13 2.77
C LYS A 70 2.86 -8.50 2.24
N TYR A 71 3.73 -8.54 1.24
CA TYR A 71 4.24 -9.80 0.68
C TYR A 71 5.06 -10.60 1.69
N ARG A 72 5.83 -9.96 2.58
CA ARG A 72 6.54 -10.66 3.64
C ARG A 72 5.59 -11.42 4.57
N ARG A 73 4.50 -10.77 5.00
CA ARG A 73 3.47 -11.41 5.84
C ARG A 73 2.81 -12.57 5.09
N LEU A 74 2.44 -12.36 3.84
CA LEU A 74 1.82 -13.39 3.01
C LEU A 74 2.73 -14.62 2.84
N ARG A 75 4.03 -14.41 2.62
CA ARG A 75 5.02 -15.48 2.49
C ARG A 75 5.15 -16.30 3.77
N ILE A 76 5.13 -15.65 4.93
CA ILE A 76 5.17 -16.34 6.23
C ILE A 76 3.92 -17.21 6.40
N THR A 77 2.73 -16.66 6.16
CA THR A 77 1.47 -17.42 6.24
C THR A 77 1.46 -18.62 5.29
N TYR A 78 1.94 -18.43 4.05
CA TYR A 78 2.03 -19.49 3.06
C TYR A 78 2.97 -20.62 3.52
N ASN A 79 4.16 -20.27 4.03
CA ASN A 79 5.10 -21.28 4.50
C ASN A 79 4.54 -22.10 5.67
N ILE A 80 3.89 -21.45 6.64
CA ILE A 80 3.26 -22.14 7.78
C ILE A 80 2.16 -23.08 7.28
N PHE A 81 1.30 -22.59 6.37
CA PHE A 81 0.22 -23.39 5.79
C PHE A 81 0.75 -24.61 5.02
N MET A 82 1.78 -24.42 4.18
CA MET A 82 2.39 -25.50 3.41
C MET A 82 3.01 -26.58 4.31
N ILE A 83 3.74 -26.19 5.36
CA ILE A 83 4.30 -27.15 6.34
C ILE A 83 3.18 -27.93 7.01
N GLY A 84 2.11 -27.26 7.46
CA GLY A 84 0.97 -27.92 8.08
C GLY A 84 0.30 -28.92 7.14
N MET A 85 0.06 -28.54 5.89
CA MET A 85 -0.55 -29.40 4.87
C MET A 85 0.29 -30.67 4.62
N VAL A 86 1.60 -30.52 4.45
CA VAL A 86 2.50 -31.67 4.23
C VAL A 86 2.49 -32.61 5.43
N LEU A 87 2.55 -32.09 6.66
CA LEU A 87 2.49 -32.91 7.88
C LEU A 87 1.17 -33.67 7.99
N THR A 88 0.03 -33.05 7.65
CA THR A 88 -1.27 -33.73 7.62
C THR A 88 -1.30 -34.88 6.62
N VAL A 89 -0.80 -34.67 5.40
CA VAL A 89 -0.74 -35.71 4.37
C VAL A 89 0.16 -36.87 4.81
N ILE A 90 1.33 -36.59 5.37
CA ILE A 90 2.25 -37.62 5.87
C ILE A 90 1.62 -38.41 7.03
N ALA A 91 1.03 -37.73 8.01
CA ALA A 91 0.39 -38.37 9.15
C ALA A 91 -0.73 -39.31 8.69
N PHE A 92 -1.60 -38.85 7.79
CA PHE A 92 -2.66 -39.67 7.22
C PHE A 92 -2.12 -40.85 6.42
N GLY A 93 -1.06 -40.66 5.63
CA GLY A 93 -0.39 -41.73 4.91
C GLY A 93 0.22 -42.80 5.82
N ILE A 94 0.80 -42.41 6.96
CA ILE A 94 1.34 -43.35 7.95
C ILE A 94 0.20 -44.15 8.59
N THR A 95 -0.88 -43.49 9.02
CA THR A 95 -2.06 -44.16 9.59
C THR A 95 -2.61 -45.21 8.63
N LEU A 96 -2.82 -44.85 7.36
CA LEU A 96 -3.30 -45.80 6.34
C LEU A 96 -2.34 -46.96 6.03
N LEU A 97 -1.03 -46.81 6.26
CA LEU A 97 -0.06 -47.90 6.07
C LEU A 97 0.05 -48.81 7.30
N MET A 98 -0.34 -48.33 8.47
CA MET A 98 -0.35 -49.10 9.73
C MET A 98 -1.68 -49.80 10.01
N ASP A 99 -2.77 -49.32 9.41
CA ASP A 99 -4.10 -49.95 9.39
C ASP A 99 -4.20 -51.04 8.30
#